data_AF-A0A5C3FG00-F1
#
_entry.id   AF-A0A5C3FG00-F1
#
_cell.length_a   1.000
_cell.length_b   1.000
_cell.length_c   1.000
_cell.angle_alpha   90.00
_cell.angle_beta   90.00
_cell.angle_gamma   90.00
#
_symmetry.space_group_name_H-M   'P 1'
#
loop_
_entity.id
_entity.type
_entity.pdbx_description
1 polymer ?
#
loop_
_entity_poly.entity_id
_entity_poly.type
_entity_poly.pdbx_seq_one_letter_code
_entity_poly.pdbx_strand_id
1 'polypeptide(L)'
;MTSHSTSGGVHPVLALVNRCDELARTFDSTFEASCNLLRQPTGTLDDTLAALRSTLDQCEQIVAAMLACIYEDIPHLLDQLDSNDHLVANWNPKLALESISTLFYSYQELLLEKRELLADFTCEEISPQSFVEQWTQIDRTLSTQRQQQVDDLADLLAAF
;
A
#
# COMPACT_ATOMS: atom_id res chain seq x y z
N MET A 1 3.37 -27.58 -40.63
CA MET A 1 3.20 -26.13 -40.40
C MET A 1 2.02 -25.94 -39.46
N THR A 2 2.29 -25.63 -38.19
CA THR A 2 1.39 -24.83 -37.32
C THR A 2 2.23 -24.43 -36.11
N SER A 3 3.07 -23.44 -36.36
CA SER A 3 3.68 -22.57 -35.33
C SER A 3 2.55 -21.80 -34.64
N HIS A 4 2.27 -22.13 -33.38
CA HIS A 4 1.49 -21.26 -32.51
C HIS A 4 2.44 -20.24 -31.91
N SER A 5 2.44 -19.05 -32.51
CA SER A 5 3.03 -17.85 -31.93
C SER A 5 1.95 -17.05 -31.20
N THR A 6 2.37 -16.48 -30.07
CA THR A 6 1.87 -15.27 -29.38
C THR A 6 0.55 -15.32 -28.59
N SER A 7 0.66 -15.32 -27.27
CA SER A 7 0.29 -14.15 -26.46
C SER A 7 1.11 -14.12 -25.16
N GLY A 8 2.15 -13.28 -25.12
CA GLY A 8 2.85 -12.94 -23.87
C GLY A 8 1.97 -12.04 -22.99
N GLY A 9 0.82 -12.57 -22.56
CA GLY A 9 -0.06 -11.91 -21.62
C GLY A 9 0.58 -11.94 -20.25
N VAL A 10 0.77 -10.77 -19.64
CA VAL A 10 1.19 -10.66 -18.23
C VAL A 10 0.24 -11.52 -17.40
N HIS A 11 0.79 -12.46 -16.63
CA HIS A 11 0.00 -13.33 -15.75
C HIS A 11 -0.91 -12.45 -14.88
N PRO A 12 -2.23 -12.72 -14.78
CA PRO A 12 -3.17 -11.79 -14.17
C PRO A 12 -2.87 -11.53 -12.69
N VAL A 13 -2.26 -12.50 -11.99
CA VAL A 13 -1.73 -12.25 -10.65
C VAL A 13 -0.50 -11.34 -10.65
N LEU A 14 0.41 -11.46 -11.61
CA LEU A 14 1.56 -10.55 -11.73
C LEU A 14 1.09 -9.10 -11.98
N ALA A 15 0.01 -8.92 -12.75
CA ALA A 15 -0.60 -7.61 -12.95
C ALA A 15 -1.17 -7.03 -11.65
N LEU A 16 -1.89 -7.83 -10.85
CA LEU A 16 -2.37 -7.41 -9.53
C LEU A 16 -1.21 -7.06 -8.60
N VAL A 17 -0.20 -7.92 -8.53
CA VAL A 17 0.99 -7.73 -7.70
C VAL A 17 1.68 -6.40 -8.01
N ASN A 18 1.94 -6.12 -9.29
CA ASN A 18 2.58 -4.88 -9.71
C ASN A 18 1.73 -3.66 -9.33
N ARG A 19 0.40 -3.76 -9.50
CA ARG A 19 -0.52 -2.70 -9.07
C ARG A 19 -0.47 -2.49 -7.56
N CYS A 20 -0.39 -3.56 -6.78
CA CYS A 20 -0.30 -3.48 -5.33
C CYS A 20 0.99 -2.81 -4.85
N ASP A 21 2.14 -3.17 -5.45
CA ASP A 21 3.43 -2.53 -5.17
C ASP A 21 3.42 -1.04 -5.57
N GLU A 22 2.85 -0.69 -6.72
CA GLU A 22 2.73 0.70 -7.16
C GLU A 22 1.87 1.54 -6.19
N LEU A 23 0.74 0.99 -5.73
CA LEU A 23 -0.11 1.65 -4.73
C LEU A 23 0.64 1.88 -3.41
N ALA A 24 1.35 0.85 -2.91
CA ALA A 24 2.14 0.95 -1.69
C ALA A 24 3.21 2.05 -1.80
N ARG A 25 4.01 2.03 -2.87
CA ARG A 25 5.04 3.05 -3.13
C ARG A 25 4.47 4.45 -3.27
N THR A 26 3.31 4.58 -3.91
CA THR A 26 2.65 5.88 -4.06
C THR A 26 2.18 6.41 -2.70
N PHE A 27 1.63 5.55 -1.85
CA PHE A 27 1.30 5.93 -0.46
C PHE A 27 2.56 6.40 0.27
N ASP A 28 3.63 5.60 0.24
CA ASP A 28 4.85 5.89 0.99
C ASP A 28 5.49 7.21 0.58
N SER A 29 5.63 7.43 -0.73
CA SER A 29 6.21 8.66 -1.27
C SER A 29 5.36 9.89 -0.96
N THR A 30 4.03 9.75 -1.03
CA THR A 30 3.08 10.82 -0.65
C THR A 30 3.23 11.15 0.83
N PHE A 31 3.27 10.14 1.69
CA PHE A 31 3.39 10.34 3.13
C PHE A 31 4.78 10.88 3.53
N GLU A 32 5.85 10.39 2.91
CA GLU A 32 7.22 10.86 3.15
C GLU A 32 7.38 12.35 2.82
N ALA A 33 6.72 12.83 1.76
CA ALA A 33 6.69 14.27 1.44
C ALA A 33 6.14 15.10 2.61
N SER A 34 5.09 14.61 3.30
CA SER A 34 4.53 15.27 4.48
C SER A 34 5.48 15.23 5.68
N CYS A 35 6.21 14.13 5.87
CA CYS A 35 7.24 14.05 6.92
C CYS A 35 8.36 15.07 6.68
N ASN A 36 8.79 15.23 5.42
CA ASN A 36 9.82 16.19 5.06
C ASN A 36 9.34 17.63 5.23
N LEU A 37 8.08 17.92 4.90
CA LEU A 37 7.45 19.21 5.17
C LEU A 37 7.49 19.56 6.67
N LEU A 38 7.21 18.61 7.57
CA LEU A 38 7.24 18.86 9.02
C LEU A 38 8.65 19.01 9.59
N ARG A 39 9.64 18.33 9.00
CA ARG A 39 11.05 18.50 9.38
C ARG A 39 11.61 19.84 8.94
N GLN A 40 11.14 20.37 7.82
CA GLN A 40 11.59 21.63 7.22
C GLN A 40 10.40 22.44 6.69
N PRO A 41 9.59 23.04 7.59
CA PRO A 41 8.42 23.79 7.18
C PRO A 41 8.83 25.04 6.38
N THR A 42 8.24 25.21 5.20
CA THR A 42 8.58 26.28 4.24
C THR A 42 7.50 27.37 4.14
N GLY A 43 6.52 27.39 5.05
CA GLY A 43 5.40 28.32 5.03
C GLY A 43 4.82 28.59 6.42
N THR A 44 3.58 29.08 6.46
CA THR A 44 2.87 29.29 7.74
C THR A 44 2.37 27.97 8.32
N LEU A 45 1.88 28.02 9.57
CA LEU A 45 1.22 26.87 10.19
C LEU A 45 -0.03 26.46 9.39
N ASP A 46 -0.82 27.42 8.93
CA ASP A 46 -2.03 27.16 8.15
C ASP A 46 -1.71 26.50 6.80
N ASP A 47 -0.65 26.96 6.13
CA ASP A 47 -0.17 26.33 4.88
C ASP A 47 0.26 24.88 5.13
N THR A 48 0.95 24.65 6.25
CA THR A 48 1.40 23.32 6.66
C THR A 48 0.22 22.41 6.93
N LEU A 49 -0.77 22.86 7.73
CA LEU A 49 -1.98 22.10 8.04
C LEU A 49 -2.81 21.80 6.79
N ALA A 50 -2.91 22.75 5.86
CA ALA A 50 -3.58 22.54 4.57
C ALA A 50 -2.88 21.45 3.74
N ALA A 51 -1.55 21.48 3.67
CA ALA A 51 -0.76 20.47 2.97
C ALA A 51 -0.87 19.08 3.63
N LEU A 52 -0.90 19.01 4.96
CA LEU A 52 -1.10 17.75 5.68
C LEU A 52 -2.49 17.15 5.42
N ARG A 53 -3.56 17.96 5.44
CA ARG A 53 -4.91 17.51 5.08
C ARG A 53 -4.95 16.97 3.65
N SER A 54 -4.37 17.71 2.70
CA SER A 54 -4.28 17.27 1.31
C SER A 54 -3.47 15.98 1.14
N THR A 55 -2.44 15.77 1.96
CA THR A 55 -1.69 14.50 2.00
C THR A 55 -2.61 13.36 2.45
N LEU A 56 -3.34 13.54 3.55
CA LEU A 56 -4.26 12.52 4.07
C LEU A 56 -5.39 12.19 3.07
N ASP A 57 -5.90 13.19 2.35
CA ASP A 57 -6.92 12.97 1.29
C ASP A 57 -6.36 12.15 0.12
N GLN A 58 -5.09 12.37 -0.25
CA GLN A 58 -4.42 11.56 -1.28
C GLN A 58 -4.14 10.14 -0.79
N CYS A 59 -3.64 9.99 0.44
CA CYS A 59 -3.46 8.70 1.09
C CYS A 59 -4.78 7.92 1.19
N GLU A 60 -5.90 8.57 1.48
CA GLU A 60 -7.23 7.94 1.49
C GLU A 60 -7.63 7.39 0.12
N GLN A 61 -7.41 8.14 -0.96
CA GLN A 61 -7.71 7.66 -2.31
C GLN A 61 -6.87 6.43 -2.67
N ILE A 62 -5.61 6.41 -2.24
CA ILE A 62 -4.70 5.27 -2.46
C ILE A 62 -5.17 4.06 -1.64
N VAL A 63 -5.50 4.24 -0.35
CA VAL A 63 -6.05 3.17 0.49
C VAL A 63 -7.38 2.64 -0.05
N ALA A 64 -8.25 3.51 -0.56
CA ALA A 64 -9.49 3.07 -1.21
C ALA A 64 -9.21 2.16 -2.43
N ALA A 65 -8.20 2.50 -3.23
CA ALA A 65 -7.78 1.66 -4.36
C ALA A 65 -7.13 0.33 -3.90
N MET A 66 -6.40 0.34 -2.78
CA MET A 66 -5.88 -0.88 -2.14
C MET A 66 -7.02 -1.79 -1.67
N LEU A 67 -8.04 -1.25 -0.99
CA LEU A 67 -9.20 -2.01 -0.55
C LEU A 67 -10.02 -2.56 -1.73
N ALA A 68 -10.14 -1.81 -2.82
CA ALA A 68 -10.76 -2.31 -4.05
C ALA A 68 -10.04 -3.54 -4.60
N CYS A 69 -8.70 -3.58 -4.51
CA CYS A 69 -7.95 -4.79 -4.88
C CYS A 69 -8.38 -5.98 -4.01
N ILE A 70 -8.55 -5.80 -2.70
CA ILE A 70 -8.96 -6.88 -1.77
C ILE A 70 -10.36 -7.41 -2.07
N TYR A 71 -11.32 -6.52 -2.34
CA TYR A 71 -12.73 -6.91 -2.44
C TYR A 71 -13.18 -7.25 -3.85
N GLU A 72 -12.51 -6.72 -4.88
CA GLU A 72 -12.91 -6.92 -6.28
C GLU A 72 -11.92 -7.81 -7.03
N ASP A 73 -10.63 -7.45 -7.01
CA ASP A 73 -9.61 -8.10 -7.84
C ASP A 73 -9.16 -9.46 -7.28
N ILE A 74 -8.91 -9.55 -5.97
CA ILE A 74 -8.45 -10.77 -5.30
C ILE A 74 -9.46 -11.93 -5.43
N PRO A 75 -10.77 -11.76 -5.15
CA PRO A 75 -11.74 -12.84 -5.29
C PRO A 75 -11.90 -13.30 -6.74
N HIS A 76 -11.93 -12.36 -7.70
CA HIS A 76 -11.99 -12.71 -9.12
C HIS A 76 -10.79 -13.56 -9.56
N LEU A 77 -9.59 -13.24 -9.07
CA LEU A 77 -8.40 -14.02 -9.37
C LEU A 77 -8.44 -15.40 -8.73
N LEU A 78 -8.90 -15.52 -7.48
CA LEU A 78 -9.07 -16.82 -6.83
C LEU A 78 -10.04 -17.72 -7.62
N ASP A 79 -11.19 -17.19 -8.05
CA ASP A 79 -12.17 -17.93 -8.86
C ASP A 79 -11.59 -18.40 -10.21
N GLN A 80 -10.76 -17.55 -10.84
CA GLN A 80 -10.06 -17.90 -12.10
C GLN A 80 -8.98 -18.96 -11.90
N LEU A 81 -8.31 -18.96 -10.76
CA LEU A 81 -7.26 -19.94 -10.43
C LEU A 81 -7.85 -21.29 -10.05
N ASP A 82 -8.94 -21.33 -9.29
CA ASP A 82 -9.67 -22.57 -8.96
C ASP A 82 -10.27 -23.24 -10.21
N SER A 83 -10.56 -22.46 -11.25
CA SER A 83 -11.07 -22.96 -12.54
C SER A 83 -9.98 -23.50 -13.48
N ASN A 84 -8.70 -23.20 -13.21
CA ASN A 84 -7.57 -23.60 -14.05
C ASN A 84 -6.73 -24.68 -13.35
N ASP A 85 -6.85 -25.92 -13.81
CA ASP A 85 -6.23 -27.15 -13.25
C ASP A 85 -4.69 -27.23 -13.42
N HIS A 86 -4.01 -26.08 -13.59
CA HIS A 86 -2.58 -25.95 -13.92
C HIS A 86 -1.82 -25.06 -12.91
N LEU A 87 -2.24 -25.06 -11.65
CA LEU A 87 -1.46 -24.42 -10.59
C LEU A 87 -0.11 -25.13 -10.44
N VAL A 88 0.97 -24.37 -10.60
CA VAL A 88 2.34 -24.82 -10.39
C VAL A 88 2.46 -25.39 -8.97
N ALA A 89 2.94 -26.62 -8.83
CA ALA A 89 2.86 -27.43 -7.60
C ALA A 89 3.45 -26.81 -6.31
N ASN A 90 4.13 -25.66 -6.40
CA ASN A 90 4.73 -24.94 -5.27
C ASN A 90 4.17 -23.52 -5.04
N TRP A 91 3.19 -23.06 -5.81
CA TRP A 91 2.62 -21.72 -5.66
C TRP A 91 1.29 -21.76 -4.89
N ASN A 92 1.21 -21.04 -3.76
CA ASN A 92 -0.01 -20.89 -2.97
C ASN A 92 -0.60 -19.47 -3.17
N PRO A 93 -1.44 -19.25 -4.19
CA PRO A 93 -2.01 -17.93 -4.47
C PRO A 93 -2.79 -17.36 -3.28
N LYS A 94 -3.47 -18.23 -2.53
CA LYS A 94 -4.24 -17.84 -1.35
C LYS A 94 -3.37 -17.19 -0.30
N LEU A 95 -2.21 -17.78 -0.01
CA LEU A 95 -1.25 -17.21 0.96
C LEU A 95 -0.72 -15.84 0.49
N ALA A 96 -0.39 -15.69 -0.79
CA ALA A 96 0.09 -14.42 -1.34
C ALA A 96 -0.98 -13.33 -1.25
N LEU A 97 -2.24 -13.68 -1.51
CA LEU A 97 -3.37 -12.74 -1.47
C LEU A 97 -3.77 -12.36 -0.03
N GLU A 98 -3.68 -13.30 0.92
CA GLU A 98 -3.83 -13.05 2.36
C GLU A 98 -2.74 -12.09 2.87
N SER A 99 -1.50 -12.31 2.44
CA SER A 99 -0.36 -11.43 2.73
C SER A 99 -0.61 -10.00 2.24
N ILE A 100 -0.96 -9.83 0.96
CA ILE A 100 -1.28 -8.52 0.36
C ILE A 100 -2.43 -7.82 1.10
N SER A 101 -3.47 -8.58 1.45
CA SER A 101 -4.62 -8.04 2.20
C SER A 101 -4.19 -7.51 3.56
N THR A 102 -3.35 -8.25 4.28
CA THR A 102 -2.81 -7.84 5.58
C THR A 102 -2.02 -6.53 5.47
N LEU A 103 -1.16 -6.41 4.45
CA LEU A 103 -0.39 -5.20 4.21
C LEU A 103 -1.28 -3.98 3.98
N PHE A 104 -2.33 -4.13 3.18
CA PHE A 104 -3.27 -3.05 2.87
C PHE A 104 -4.12 -2.63 4.07
N TYR A 105 -4.51 -3.57 4.93
CA TYR A 105 -5.14 -3.22 6.20
C TYR A 105 -4.19 -2.40 7.10
N SER A 106 -2.89 -2.71 7.13
CA SER A 106 -1.92 -1.90 7.88
C SER A 106 -1.78 -0.47 7.34
N TYR A 107 -1.92 -0.25 6.03
CA TYR A 107 -1.98 1.11 5.44
C TYR A 107 -3.26 1.86 5.85
N GLN A 108 -4.39 1.16 5.93
CA GLN A 108 -5.64 1.74 6.42
C GLN A 108 -5.54 2.15 7.90
N GLU A 109 -4.97 1.28 8.74
CA GLU A 109 -4.74 1.57 10.16
C GLU A 109 -3.83 2.79 10.33
N LEU A 110 -2.72 2.87 9.59
CA LEU A 110 -1.82 4.02 9.60
C LEU A 110 -2.56 5.31 9.20
N LEU A 111 -3.39 5.27 8.14
CA LEU A 111 -4.15 6.43 7.71
C LEU A 111 -5.12 6.93 8.81
N LEU A 112 -5.78 6.01 9.51
CA LEU A 112 -6.67 6.35 10.62
C LEU A 112 -5.89 6.98 11.77
N GLU A 113 -4.77 6.38 12.17
CA GLU A 113 -3.88 6.91 13.21
C GLU A 113 -3.45 8.35 12.89
N LYS A 114 -3.03 8.63 11.65
CA LYS A 114 -2.58 9.98 11.27
C LYS A 114 -3.73 10.99 11.16
N ARG A 115 -4.95 10.55 10.84
CA ARG A 115 -6.15 11.41 10.90
C ARG A 115 -6.48 11.80 12.33
N GLU A 116 -6.46 10.84 13.25
CA GLU A 116 -6.66 11.09 14.68
C GLU A 116 -5.57 12.03 15.22
N LEU A 117 -4.30 11.75 14.90
CA LEU A 117 -3.18 12.61 15.30
C LEU A 117 -3.31 14.07 14.82
N LEU A 118 -3.80 14.27 13.59
CA LEU A 118 -4.06 15.63 13.08
C LEU A 118 -5.21 16.29 13.84
N ALA A 119 -6.28 15.54 14.13
CA ALA A 119 -7.41 16.04 14.90
C ALA A 119 -6.96 16.49 16.29
N ASP A 120 -6.25 15.64 17.02
CA ASP A 120 -5.70 15.92 18.35
C ASP A 120 -4.83 17.19 18.36
N PHE A 121 -3.98 17.35 17.34
CA PHE A 121 -3.17 18.55 17.21
C PHE A 121 -4.01 19.81 16.96
N THR A 122 -5.00 19.74 16.05
CA THR A 122 -5.87 20.89 15.75
C THR A 122 -6.82 21.26 16.89
N CYS A 123 -7.12 20.31 17.79
CA CYS A 123 -7.88 20.52 19.01
C CYS A 123 -6.99 20.95 20.20
N GLU A 124 -5.69 21.17 19.98
CA GLU A 124 -4.70 21.56 21.00
C GLU A 124 -4.53 20.51 22.13
N GLU A 125 -4.88 19.24 21.88
CA GLU A 125 -4.75 18.15 22.87
C GLU A 125 -3.29 17.67 23.01
N ILE A 126 -2.48 17.86 21.96
CA ILE A 126 -1.06 17.52 21.93
C ILE A 126 -0.18 18.71 21.54
N SER A 127 1.07 18.71 22.01
CA SER A 127 2.03 19.76 21.68
C SER A 127 2.51 19.66 20.23
N PRO A 128 2.95 20.77 19.60
CA PRO A 128 3.54 20.73 18.26
C PRO A 128 4.74 19.78 18.14
N GLN A 129 5.57 19.70 19.18
CA GLN A 129 6.72 18.80 19.17
C GLN A 129 6.28 17.32 19.18
N SER A 130 5.31 17.00 20.04
CA SER A 130 4.71 15.65 20.11
C SER A 130 4.00 15.27 18.81
N PHE A 131 3.35 16.23 18.15
CA PHE A 131 2.73 16.03 16.85
C PHE A 131 3.78 15.70 15.78
N VAL A 132 4.84 16.50 15.64
CA VAL A 132 5.90 16.26 14.64
C VAL A 132 6.61 14.93 14.89
N GLU A 133 6.90 14.59 16.15
CA GLU A 133 7.52 13.32 16.52
C GLU A 133 6.64 12.14 16.10
N GLN A 134 5.37 12.12 16.52
CA GLN A 134 4.44 11.04 16.19
C GLN A 134 4.09 10.97 14.70
N TRP A 135 4.02 12.10 14.00
CA TRP A 135 3.72 12.13 12.57
C TRP A 135 4.88 11.56 11.75
N THR A 136 6.11 11.95 12.10
CA THR A 136 7.32 11.55 11.37
C THR A 136 7.86 10.19 11.80
N GLN A 137 7.34 9.64 12.91
CA GLN A 137 7.50 8.26 13.28
C GLN A 137 6.64 7.40 12.36
N ILE A 138 7.18 7.09 11.18
CA ILE A 138 6.69 5.99 10.36
C ILE A 138 7.10 4.72 11.08
N ASP A 139 6.13 3.84 11.32
CA ASP A 139 6.42 2.53 11.87
C ASP A 139 7.37 1.81 10.91
N ARG A 140 8.63 1.64 11.31
CA ARG A 140 9.63 0.90 10.52
C ARG A 140 9.15 -0.51 10.20
N THR A 141 8.20 -1.01 11.00
CA THR A 141 7.53 -2.28 10.81
C THR A 141 6.77 -2.34 9.49
N LEU A 142 6.03 -1.29 9.10
CA LEU A 142 5.28 -1.23 7.83
C LEU A 142 6.20 -1.30 6.61
N SER A 143 7.28 -0.52 6.61
CA SER A 143 8.29 -0.55 5.54
C SER A 143 9.02 -1.89 5.46
N THR A 144 9.27 -2.53 6.60
CA THR A 144 9.93 -3.86 6.66
C THR A 144 8.98 -4.97 6.22
N GLN A 145 7.72 -4.92 6.66
CA GLN A 145 6.66 -5.85 6.25
C GLN A 145 6.41 -5.77 4.75
N ARG A 146 6.33 -4.56 4.18
CA ARG A 146 6.23 -4.36 2.75
C ARG A 146 7.42 -4.98 2.01
N GLN A 147 8.65 -4.71 2.45
CA GLN A 147 9.84 -5.25 1.79
C GLN A 147 9.83 -6.79 1.81
N GLN A 148 9.55 -7.39 2.97
CA GLN A 148 9.45 -8.85 3.11
C GLN A 148 8.38 -9.42 2.18
N GLN A 149 7.21 -8.79 2.10
CA GLN A 149 6.15 -9.29 1.25
C GLN A 149 6.42 -9.11 -0.25
N VAL A 150 7.05 -8.01 -0.65
CA VAL A 150 7.50 -7.83 -2.04
C VAL A 150 8.56 -8.87 -2.39
N ASP A 151 9.47 -9.19 -1.47
CA ASP A 151 10.51 -10.21 -1.67
C ASP A 151 9.89 -11.62 -1.74
N ASP A 152 8.99 -11.98 -0.83
CA ASP A 152 8.26 -13.26 -0.84
C ASP A 152 7.46 -13.44 -2.14
N LEU A 153 6.87 -12.35 -2.64
CA LEU A 153 6.08 -12.31 -3.86
C LEU A 153 6.97 -12.38 -5.11
N ALA A 154 8.13 -11.72 -5.10
CA ALA A 154 9.14 -11.82 -6.16
C ALA A 154 9.73 -13.23 -6.25
N ASP A 155 10.01 -13.87 -5.11
CA ASP A 155 10.46 -15.26 -5.04
C ASP A 155 9.40 -16.22 -5.58
N LEU A 156 8.12 -15.99 -5.27
CA LEU A 156 7.00 -16.75 -5.83
C LEU A 156 6.85 -16.56 -7.35
N LEU A 157 7.11 -15.36 -7.87
CA LEU A 157 7.04 -15.05 -9.29
C LEU A 157 8.24 -15.57 -10.09
N ALA A 158 9.43 -15.61 -9.49
CA ALA A 158 10.64 -16.18 -10.11
C ALA A 158 10.56 -17.71 -10.29
N ALA A 159 9.60 -18.37 -9.63
CA ALA A 159 9.33 -19.79 -9.77
C ALA A 159 8.44 -20.15 -10.98
N PHE A 160 7.94 -19.16 -11.73
CA PHE A 160 7.19 -19.31 -12.99
C PHE A 160 8.10 -19.19 -14.21
#